data_AF-A0A365T4X2-F1
#
_entry.id   AF-A0A365T4X2-F1
#
_cell.length_a   1.000
_cell.length_b   1.000
_cell.length_c   1.000
_cell.angle_alpha   90.00
_cell.angle_beta   90.00
_cell.angle_gamma   90.00
#
_symmetry.space_group_name_H-M   'P 1'
#
loop_
_entity.id
_entity.type
_entity.pdbx_description
1 polymer ?
#
loop_
_entity_poly.entity_id
_entity_poly.type
_entity_poly.pdbx_seq_one_letter_code
_entity_poly.pdbx_strand_id
1 'polypeptide(L)'
;MTEWFPSSEWLAAYRRALNANEAYRTGSEGWGVDFDGDFLFEITDVPVGETTVGDLPDDLSDPLRENVESLSDDRVEELLAGAPAALEDRMAEREGTERERLAGALLSTPLEETPATTFPALREEYPPDLDDLLDQFERYVHDDTIYAYVDLYDGRCRETDVLEDPSARDPGFGLTGPYAHWKDLLEGTDVMQSIFSENLELDGSTTTILPYNEAAEELGDTAARIESRYLF
;
A
#
# COMPACT_ATOMS: atom_id res chain seq x y z
N MET A 1 0.51 -11.64 8.53
CA MET A 1 0.61 -10.41 7.74
C MET A 1 -0.28 -9.35 8.36
N THR A 2 0.32 -8.21 8.61
CA THR A 2 -0.25 -7.06 9.30
C THR A 2 -0.97 -6.18 8.28
N GLU A 3 -2.09 -5.56 8.67
CA GLU A 3 -2.94 -4.74 7.78
C GLU A 3 -2.32 -3.31 7.62
N TRP A 4 -1.27 -3.21 6.80
CA TRP A 4 -0.63 -1.94 6.45
C TRP A 4 -1.38 -1.25 5.31
N PHE A 5 -1.68 0.04 5.43
CA PHE A 5 -2.27 0.78 4.32
C PHE A 5 -1.20 1.17 3.28
N PRO A 6 -1.45 1.01 1.96
CA PRO A 6 -2.62 0.44 1.28
C PRO A 6 -2.38 -1.00 0.74
N SER A 7 -1.88 -1.93 1.56
CA SER A 7 -1.59 -3.31 1.15
C SER A 7 -2.85 -4.10 0.79
N SER A 8 -2.66 -5.23 0.10
CA SER A 8 -3.75 -6.14 -0.26
C SER A 8 -4.48 -6.71 0.98
N GLU A 9 -3.77 -6.92 2.09
CA GLU A 9 -4.34 -7.34 3.38
C GLU A 9 -5.28 -6.27 3.94
N TRP A 10 -4.88 -5.00 3.84
CA TRP A 10 -5.70 -3.87 4.29
C TRP A 10 -6.98 -3.76 3.46
N LEU A 11 -6.90 -3.88 2.13
CA LEU A 11 -8.11 -3.89 1.28
C LEU A 11 -9.03 -5.08 1.60
N ALA A 12 -8.47 -6.25 1.86
CA ALA A 12 -9.24 -7.40 2.31
C ALA A 12 -9.91 -7.15 3.67
N ALA A 13 -9.27 -6.38 4.56
CA ALA A 13 -9.85 -5.91 5.83
C ALA A 13 -11.01 -4.95 5.60
N TYR A 14 -10.81 -3.99 4.71
CA TYR A 14 -11.82 -3.00 4.34
C TYR A 14 -13.07 -3.65 3.75
N ARG A 15 -12.91 -4.60 2.82
CA ARG A 15 -14.03 -5.41 2.30
C ARG A 15 -14.78 -6.15 3.40
N ARG A 16 -14.06 -6.76 4.36
CA ARG A 16 -14.68 -7.45 5.50
C ARG A 16 -15.49 -6.46 6.35
N ALA A 17 -14.92 -5.29 6.64
CA ALA A 17 -15.56 -4.24 7.43
C ALA A 17 -16.82 -3.68 6.75
N LEU A 18 -16.76 -3.37 5.45
CA LEU A 18 -17.92 -2.90 4.68
C LEU A 18 -19.07 -3.90 4.69
N ASN A 19 -18.77 -5.18 4.46
CA ASN A 19 -19.80 -6.21 4.44
C ASN A 19 -20.41 -6.49 5.83
N ALA A 20 -19.70 -6.14 6.91
CA ALA A 20 -20.19 -6.21 8.29
C ALA A 20 -20.98 -4.95 8.72
N ASN A 21 -20.90 -3.85 7.96
CA ASN A 21 -21.55 -2.59 8.28
C ASN A 21 -23.02 -2.57 7.80
N GLU A 22 -23.96 -2.57 8.76
CA GLU A 22 -25.40 -2.52 8.48
C GLU A 22 -25.87 -1.15 7.96
N ALA A 23 -25.24 -0.07 8.42
CA ALA A 23 -25.54 1.29 7.95
C ALA A 23 -25.14 1.43 6.48
N TYR A 24 -23.92 1.01 6.13
CA TYR A 24 -23.46 0.95 4.74
C TYR A 24 -24.40 0.10 3.87
N ARG A 25 -24.77 -1.11 4.33
CA ARG A 25 -25.66 -2.00 3.58
C ARG A 25 -27.00 -1.35 3.26
N THR A 26 -27.58 -0.64 4.23
CA THR A 26 -28.89 0.02 4.08
C THR A 26 -28.77 1.27 3.21
N GLY A 27 -27.73 2.09 3.43
CA GLY A 27 -27.52 3.33 2.67
C GLY A 27 -27.16 3.10 1.20
N SER A 28 -26.59 1.94 0.87
CA SER A 28 -26.19 1.57 -0.50
C SER A 28 -27.15 0.59 -1.20
N GLU A 29 -28.38 0.43 -0.70
CA GLU A 29 -29.43 -0.33 -1.42
C GLU A 29 -29.69 0.29 -2.80
N GLY A 30 -29.58 -0.52 -3.85
CA GLY A 30 -29.70 -0.09 -5.24
C GLY A 30 -28.42 0.49 -5.86
N TRP A 31 -27.34 0.67 -5.09
CA TRP A 31 -26.05 1.09 -5.64
C TRP A 31 -25.52 0.04 -6.62
N GLY A 32 -25.04 0.46 -7.79
CA GLY A 32 -24.51 -0.46 -8.80
C GLY A 32 -25.56 -1.31 -9.53
N VAL A 33 -26.87 -1.10 -9.29
CA VAL A 33 -27.95 -1.88 -9.94
C VAL A 33 -28.28 -1.36 -11.34
N ASP A 34 -28.44 -0.04 -11.47
CA ASP A 34 -28.81 0.63 -12.74
C ASP A 34 -27.62 1.34 -13.42
N PHE A 35 -26.44 1.26 -12.81
CA PHE A 35 -25.18 1.85 -13.27
C PHE A 35 -24.01 1.00 -12.76
N ASP A 36 -22.80 1.20 -13.28
CA ASP A 36 -21.60 0.57 -12.73
C ASP A 36 -21.19 1.28 -11.44
N GLY A 37 -21.30 0.59 -10.30
CA GLY A 37 -21.05 1.14 -8.97
C GLY A 37 -19.62 0.91 -8.46
N ASP A 38 -18.76 0.30 -9.26
CA ASP A 38 -17.42 -0.03 -8.85
C ASP A 38 -16.56 1.24 -8.72
N PHE A 39 -15.54 1.18 -7.88
CA PHE A 39 -14.57 2.26 -7.70
C PHE A 39 -13.15 1.81 -8.08
N LEU A 40 -12.43 2.71 -8.75
CA LEU A 40 -10.97 2.73 -8.75
C LEU A 40 -10.49 3.77 -7.75
N PHE A 41 -9.69 3.36 -6.78
CA PHE A 41 -8.96 4.28 -5.92
C PHE A 41 -7.55 4.45 -6.46
N GLU A 42 -7.19 5.69 -6.79
CA GLU A 42 -5.87 6.07 -7.29
C GLU A 42 -5.13 6.85 -6.18
N ILE A 43 -4.23 6.16 -5.50
CA ILE A 43 -3.45 6.70 -4.38
C ILE A 43 -2.13 7.21 -4.96
N THR A 44 -2.06 8.51 -5.24
CA THR A 44 -0.88 9.15 -5.85
C THR A 44 0.14 9.56 -4.78
N ASP A 45 1.32 9.99 -5.21
CA ASP A 45 2.37 10.54 -4.34
C ASP A 45 2.73 9.60 -3.18
N VAL A 46 2.76 8.29 -3.46
CA VAL A 46 3.23 7.30 -2.51
C VAL A 46 4.74 7.50 -2.35
N PRO A 47 5.26 7.76 -1.14
CA PRO A 47 6.64 8.24 -0.95
C PRO A 47 7.68 7.11 -1.00
N VAL A 48 7.63 6.23 -2.02
CA VAL A 48 8.54 5.09 -2.18
C VAL A 48 9.97 5.48 -2.56
N GLY A 49 10.16 6.64 -3.22
CA GLY A 49 11.49 7.17 -3.53
C GLY A 49 12.16 7.93 -2.37
N GLU A 50 11.36 8.48 -1.45
CA GLU A 50 11.87 9.24 -0.30
C GLU A 50 12.02 8.37 0.95
N THR A 51 11.22 7.31 1.07
CA THR A 51 11.24 6.41 2.22
C THR A 51 12.23 5.28 1.98
N THR A 52 13.14 5.06 2.93
CA THR A 52 14.05 3.91 2.89
C THR A 52 13.50 2.72 3.67
N VAL A 53 14.02 1.52 3.41
CA VAL A 53 13.67 0.30 4.17
C VAL A 53 13.83 0.50 5.69
N GLY A 54 14.79 1.31 6.12
CA GLY A 54 15.05 1.62 7.52
C GLY A 54 14.15 2.70 8.12
N ASP A 55 13.45 3.48 7.28
CA ASP A 55 12.42 4.43 7.73
C ASP A 55 11.07 3.74 7.95
N LEU A 56 10.91 2.51 7.46
CA LEU A 56 9.74 1.69 7.74
C LEU A 56 9.61 1.44 9.25
N PRO A 57 8.37 1.24 9.74
CA PRO A 57 8.10 0.96 11.15
C PRO A 57 9.00 -0.12 11.72
N ASP A 58 9.45 0.07 12.97
CA ASP A 58 10.44 -0.79 13.64
C ASP A 58 10.10 -2.29 13.57
N ASP A 59 8.81 -2.65 13.63
CA ASP A 59 8.35 -4.04 13.51
C ASP A 59 8.71 -4.72 12.18
N LEU A 60 9.03 -3.94 11.14
CA LEU A 60 9.47 -4.41 9.82
C LEU A 60 10.98 -4.26 9.64
N SER A 61 11.54 -3.10 10.01
CA SER A 61 12.94 -2.75 9.73
C SER A 61 13.93 -3.32 10.74
N ASP A 62 13.57 -3.42 12.04
CA ASP A 62 14.45 -3.97 13.07
C ASP A 62 14.72 -5.47 12.86
N PRO A 63 13.73 -6.33 12.56
CA PRO A 63 13.98 -7.74 12.32
C PRO A 63 14.93 -7.98 11.13
N LEU A 64 14.86 -7.16 10.08
CA LEU A 64 15.81 -7.24 8.97
C LEU A 64 17.24 -6.93 9.46
N ARG A 65 17.41 -5.84 10.22
CA ARG A 65 18.71 -5.47 10.78
C ARG A 65 19.30 -6.60 11.61
N GLU A 66 18.49 -7.15 12.53
CA GLU A 66 18.89 -8.25 13.40
C GLU A 66 19.29 -9.49 12.61
N ASN A 67 18.50 -9.88 11.60
CA ASN A 67 18.80 -11.02 10.74
C ASN A 67 20.17 -10.85 10.07
N VAL A 68 20.40 -9.71 9.40
CA VAL A 68 21.64 -9.44 8.66
C VAL A 68 22.87 -9.35 9.58
N GLU A 69 22.74 -8.71 10.73
CA GLU A 69 23.84 -8.60 11.71
C GLU A 69 24.21 -9.96 12.32
N SER A 70 23.23 -10.85 12.46
CA SER A 70 23.41 -12.20 13.01
C SER A 70 24.06 -13.19 12.04
N LEU A 71 24.17 -12.84 10.75
CA LEU A 71 24.78 -13.71 9.74
C LEU A 71 26.23 -14.07 10.10
N SER A 72 26.66 -15.25 9.66
CA SER A 72 28.07 -15.63 9.71
C SER A 72 28.85 -14.92 8.60
N ASP A 73 30.15 -14.72 8.81
CA ASP A 73 31.02 -14.12 7.79
C ASP A 73 31.03 -14.98 6.51
N ASP A 74 31.01 -16.31 6.62
CA ASP A 74 30.92 -17.23 5.47
C ASP A 74 29.63 -17.01 4.65
N ARG A 75 28.49 -16.77 5.33
CA ARG A 75 27.21 -16.54 4.65
C ARG A 75 27.20 -15.18 3.95
N VAL A 76 27.81 -14.18 4.56
CA VAL A 76 27.93 -12.85 3.96
C VAL A 76 28.82 -12.91 2.72
N GLU A 77 29.96 -13.59 2.79
CA GLU A 77 30.82 -13.79 1.61
C GLU A 77 30.07 -14.52 0.48
N GLU A 78 29.27 -15.53 0.81
CA GLU A 78 28.41 -16.23 -0.16
C GLU A 78 27.38 -15.29 -0.81
N LEU A 79 26.68 -14.48 -0.02
CA LEU A 79 25.70 -13.52 -0.52
C LEU A 79 26.36 -12.48 -1.44
N LEU A 80 27.50 -11.93 -1.02
CA LEU A 80 28.21 -10.91 -1.79
C LEU A 80 28.79 -11.43 -3.11
N ALA A 81 29.08 -12.72 -3.21
CA ALA A 81 29.54 -13.32 -4.47
C ALA A 81 28.52 -13.21 -5.62
N GLY A 82 27.23 -13.04 -5.30
CA GLY A 82 26.13 -12.85 -6.26
C GLY A 82 25.49 -11.47 -6.23
N ALA A 83 26.09 -10.51 -5.52
CA ALA A 83 25.48 -9.20 -5.31
C ALA A 83 25.37 -8.42 -6.63
N PRO A 84 24.26 -7.71 -6.86
CA PRO A 84 24.15 -6.78 -7.97
C PRO A 84 25.07 -5.57 -7.73
N ALA A 85 25.57 -4.96 -8.82
CA ALA A 85 26.48 -3.81 -8.74
C ALA A 85 25.89 -2.64 -7.94
N ALA A 86 24.58 -2.41 -8.02
CA ALA A 86 23.91 -1.36 -7.24
C ALA A 86 24.04 -1.60 -5.72
N LEU A 87 23.98 -2.86 -5.25
CA LEU A 87 24.21 -3.18 -3.85
C LEU A 87 25.69 -3.01 -3.48
N GLU A 88 26.61 -3.50 -4.33
CA GLU A 88 28.05 -3.37 -4.12
C GLU A 88 28.48 -1.90 -4.01
N ASP A 89 27.99 -1.04 -4.90
CA ASP A 89 28.27 0.40 -4.92
C ASP A 89 27.80 1.06 -3.62
N ARG A 90 26.57 0.75 -3.15
CA ARG A 90 26.06 1.24 -1.86
C ARG A 90 26.92 0.75 -0.69
N MET A 91 27.35 -0.51 -0.70
CA MET A 91 28.22 -1.04 0.36
C MET A 91 29.61 -0.39 0.34
N ALA A 92 30.13 0.02 -0.82
CA ALA A 92 31.43 0.66 -0.95
C ALA A 92 31.49 2.06 -0.31
N GLU A 93 30.35 2.75 -0.22
CA GLU A 93 30.22 4.07 0.43
C GLU A 93 30.18 4.00 1.96
N ARG A 94 30.14 2.80 2.54
CA ARG A 94 29.95 2.57 3.98
C ARG A 94 31.22 2.08 4.63
N GLU A 95 31.40 2.45 5.89
CA GLU A 95 32.50 1.99 6.74
C GLU A 95 32.02 0.86 7.66
N GLY A 96 32.96 0.03 8.13
CA GLY A 96 32.68 -1.09 9.04
C GLY A 96 32.95 -2.46 8.42
N THR A 97 32.52 -3.49 9.13
CA THR A 97 32.55 -4.89 8.67
C THR A 97 31.63 -5.10 7.46
N GLU A 98 31.81 -6.20 6.73
CA GLU A 98 30.94 -6.53 5.58
C GLU A 98 29.46 -6.61 5.97
N ARG A 99 29.16 -7.13 7.16
CA ARG A 99 27.81 -7.18 7.72
C ARG A 99 27.23 -5.81 8.01
N GLU A 100 27.99 -4.96 8.70
CA GLU A 100 27.54 -3.59 8.99
C GLU A 100 27.30 -2.80 7.71
N ARG A 101 28.17 -2.96 6.70
CA ARG A 101 28.01 -2.32 5.40
C ARG A 101 26.80 -2.87 4.64
N LEU A 102 26.55 -4.18 4.69
CA LEU A 102 25.38 -4.82 4.07
C LEU A 102 24.09 -4.33 4.73
N ALA A 103 23.96 -4.46 6.05
CA ALA A 103 22.80 -3.99 6.79
C ALA A 103 22.55 -2.49 6.53
N GLY A 104 23.62 -1.68 6.61
CA GLY A 104 23.55 -0.26 6.31
C GLY A 104 23.14 0.04 4.87
N ALA A 105 23.56 -0.76 3.89
CA ALA A 105 23.16 -0.59 2.49
C ALA A 105 21.67 -0.89 2.31
N LEU A 106 21.18 -2.02 2.83
CA LEU A 106 19.77 -2.42 2.71
C LEU A 106 18.83 -1.43 3.40
N LEU A 107 19.12 -1.08 4.66
CA LEU A 107 18.27 -0.20 5.46
C LEU A 107 18.20 1.24 4.93
N SER A 108 19.16 1.68 4.13
CA SER A 108 19.14 3.03 3.55
C SER A 108 18.78 3.02 2.07
N THR A 109 18.28 1.91 1.56
CA THR A 109 17.79 1.82 0.18
C THR A 109 16.36 2.36 0.12
N PRO A 110 16.09 3.37 -0.73
CA PRO A 110 14.73 3.79 -1.05
C PRO A 110 13.89 2.60 -1.51
N LEU A 111 12.61 2.55 -1.12
CA LEU A 111 11.74 1.42 -1.48
C LEU A 111 11.69 1.19 -2.99
N GLU A 112 11.66 2.25 -3.80
CA GLU A 112 11.67 2.18 -5.27
C GLU A 112 12.95 1.53 -5.84
N GLU A 113 14.07 1.63 -5.13
CA GLU A 113 15.38 1.11 -5.57
C GLU A 113 15.62 -0.33 -5.07
N THR A 114 14.77 -0.85 -4.18
CA THR A 114 14.92 -2.20 -3.61
C THR A 114 15.06 -3.32 -4.64
N PRO A 115 14.36 -3.33 -5.81
CA PRO A 115 14.54 -4.37 -6.82
C PRO A 115 15.97 -4.41 -7.38
N ALA A 116 16.64 -3.27 -7.45
CA ALA A 116 17.98 -3.15 -8.03
C ALA A 116 19.06 -3.61 -7.04
N THR A 117 18.78 -3.56 -5.74
CA THR A 117 19.74 -3.90 -4.68
C THR A 117 19.51 -5.28 -4.06
N THR A 118 18.45 -5.97 -4.46
CA THR A 118 18.08 -7.28 -3.89
C THR A 118 18.20 -8.41 -4.91
N PHE A 119 18.19 -9.65 -4.42
CA PHE A 119 18.28 -10.86 -5.22
C PHE A 119 17.76 -12.07 -4.41
N PRO A 120 17.38 -13.19 -5.06
CA PRO A 120 16.68 -14.28 -4.38
C PRO A 120 17.36 -14.80 -3.12
N ALA A 121 18.68 -15.03 -3.17
CA ALA A 121 19.41 -15.53 -2.00
C ALA A 121 19.47 -14.52 -0.84
N LEU A 122 19.39 -13.22 -1.13
CA LEU A 122 19.31 -12.19 -0.10
C LEU A 122 17.90 -12.02 0.45
N ARG A 123 16.86 -12.12 -0.39
CA ARG A 123 15.45 -12.10 0.04
C ARG A 123 15.13 -13.23 1.02
N GLU A 124 15.83 -14.37 0.96
CA GLU A 124 15.71 -15.43 1.96
C GLU A 124 16.07 -14.99 3.40
N GLU A 125 16.87 -13.94 3.55
CA GLU A 125 17.24 -13.38 4.86
C GLU A 125 16.23 -12.32 5.37
N TYR A 126 15.27 -11.93 4.52
CA TYR A 126 14.28 -10.91 4.87
C TYR A 126 13.20 -11.51 5.78
N PRO A 127 12.71 -10.73 6.77
CA PRO A 127 11.52 -11.12 7.51
C PRO A 127 10.33 -11.33 6.55
N PRO A 128 9.50 -12.38 6.72
CA PRO A 128 8.44 -12.69 5.76
C PRO A 128 7.44 -11.55 5.53
N ASP A 129 7.08 -10.81 6.58
CA ASP A 129 6.15 -9.67 6.45
C ASP A 129 6.79 -8.49 5.69
N LEU A 130 8.12 -8.31 5.75
CA LEU A 130 8.82 -7.29 4.97
C LEU A 130 9.04 -7.74 3.53
N ASP A 131 9.40 -9.00 3.31
CA ASP A 131 9.60 -9.57 1.97
C ASP A 131 8.31 -9.49 1.15
N ASP A 132 7.18 -9.90 1.73
CA ASP A 132 5.86 -9.79 1.09
C ASP A 132 5.47 -8.33 0.81
N LEU A 133 5.73 -7.41 1.76
CA LEU A 133 5.46 -5.99 1.56
C LEU A 133 6.26 -5.41 0.39
N LEU A 134 7.55 -5.73 0.30
CA LEU A 134 8.39 -5.28 -0.81
C LEU A 134 7.88 -5.86 -2.13
N ASP A 135 7.55 -7.15 -2.19
CA ASP A 135 6.98 -7.77 -3.37
C ASP A 135 5.67 -7.09 -3.82
N GLN A 136 4.81 -6.69 -2.87
CA GLN A 136 3.61 -5.92 -3.18
C GLN A 136 3.96 -4.55 -3.77
N PHE A 137 4.92 -3.82 -3.21
CA PHE A 137 5.33 -2.53 -3.76
C PHE A 137 5.93 -2.63 -5.15
N GLU A 138 6.82 -3.60 -5.38
CA GLU A 138 7.45 -3.83 -6.69
C GLU A 138 6.41 -4.15 -7.77
N ARG A 139 5.29 -4.76 -7.37
CA ARG A 139 4.25 -5.23 -8.27
C ARG A 139 3.16 -4.19 -8.55
N TYR A 140 2.80 -3.41 -7.54
CA TYR A 140 1.58 -2.58 -7.57
C TYR A 140 1.83 -1.07 -7.56
N VAL A 141 3.07 -0.62 -7.33
CA VAL A 141 3.41 0.80 -7.45
C VAL A 141 3.77 1.11 -8.90
N HIS A 142 3.04 2.04 -9.50
CA HIS A 142 3.25 2.53 -10.85
C HIS A 142 3.40 4.04 -10.82
N ASP A 143 4.60 4.55 -11.14
CA ASP A 143 4.89 6.00 -11.12
C ASP A 143 4.39 6.67 -9.82
N ASP A 144 4.83 6.17 -8.67
CA ASP A 144 4.43 6.61 -7.32
C ASP A 144 2.92 6.53 -7.03
N THR A 145 2.19 5.71 -7.78
CA THR A 145 0.74 5.55 -7.65
C THR A 145 0.34 4.10 -7.41
N ILE A 146 -0.57 3.86 -6.47
CA ILE A 146 -1.18 2.54 -6.21
C ILE A 146 -2.65 2.58 -6.62
N TYR A 147 -3.10 1.53 -7.30
CA TYR A 147 -4.45 1.41 -7.83
C TYR A 147 -5.21 0.30 -7.12
N ALA A 148 -6.29 0.64 -6.43
CA ALA A 148 -7.14 -0.33 -5.74
C ALA A 148 -8.54 -0.36 -6.36
N TYR A 149 -8.96 -1.53 -6.83
CA TYR A 149 -10.30 -1.76 -7.34
C TYR A 149 -11.23 -2.25 -6.22
N VAL A 150 -12.43 -1.68 -6.17
CA VAL A 150 -13.47 -2.03 -5.20
C VAL A 150 -14.77 -2.28 -5.95
N ASP A 151 -15.21 -3.53 -5.95
CA ASP A 151 -16.49 -3.94 -6.55
C ASP A 151 -17.62 -3.76 -5.54
N LEU A 152 -18.54 -2.83 -5.83
CA LEU A 152 -19.66 -2.47 -4.96
C LEU A 152 -21.00 -2.70 -5.65
N TYR A 153 -21.87 -3.47 -5.00
CA TYR A 153 -23.19 -3.79 -5.54
C TYR A 153 -24.21 -4.03 -4.43
N ASP A 154 -25.27 -3.23 -4.44
CA ASP A 154 -26.49 -3.40 -3.65
C ASP A 154 -26.23 -3.76 -2.18
N GLY A 155 -25.56 -2.86 -1.46
CA GLY A 155 -25.28 -3.07 -0.03
C GLY A 155 -24.03 -3.90 0.28
N ARG A 156 -23.24 -4.30 -0.72
CA ARG A 156 -22.12 -5.24 -0.54
C ARG A 156 -20.87 -4.86 -1.32
N CYS A 157 -19.73 -5.17 -0.71
CA CYS A 157 -18.43 -5.18 -1.39
C CYS A 157 -18.12 -6.61 -1.85
N ARG A 158 -18.25 -6.87 -3.16
CA ARG A 158 -18.14 -8.24 -3.72
C ARG A 158 -16.69 -8.66 -3.90
N GLU A 159 -15.81 -7.73 -4.24
CA GLU A 159 -14.38 -7.95 -4.52
C GLU A 159 -13.58 -6.70 -4.17
N THR A 160 -12.32 -6.89 -3.78
CA THR A 160 -11.31 -5.84 -3.67
C THR A 160 -10.01 -6.40 -4.22
N ASP A 161 -9.28 -5.60 -4.98
CA ASP A 161 -8.02 -6.03 -5.59
C ASP A 161 -7.05 -4.85 -5.71
N VAL A 162 -5.75 -5.11 -5.64
CA VAL A 162 -4.71 -4.12 -6.01
C VAL A 162 -4.30 -4.43 -7.43
N LEU A 163 -4.33 -3.44 -8.32
CA LEU A 163 -4.12 -3.66 -9.75
C LEU A 163 -2.65 -3.52 -10.12
N GLU A 164 -2.11 -4.52 -10.83
CA GLU A 164 -0.80 -4.46 -11.50
C GLU A 164 -0.85 -3.71 -12.84
N ASP A 165 -2.04 -3.65 -13.43
CA ASP A 165 -2.31 -2.91 -14.65
C ASP A 165 -3.54 -2.05 -14.36
N PRO A 166 -3.36 -0.73 -14.16
CA PRO A 166 -4.46 0.19 -13.88
C PRO A 166 -5.55 0.17 -14.95
N SER A 167 -5.20 -0.19 -16.19
CA SER A 167 -6.14 -0.27 -17.31
C SER A 167 -6.91 -1.59 -17.39
N ALA A 168 -6.63 -2.55 -16.51
CA ALA A 168 -7.29 -3.86 -16.50
C ALA A 168 -8.77 -3.79 -16.06
N ARG A 169 -9.17 -2.70 -15.39
CA ARG A 169 -10.53 -2.45 -14.93
C ARG A 169 -10.98 -1.07 -15.42
N ASP A 170 -12.26 -0.93 -15.75
CA ASP A 170 -12.89 0.32 -16.20
C ASP A 170 -14.15 0.58 -15.35
N PRO A 171 -13.98 0.90 -14.05
CA PRO A 171 -15.12 1.06 -13.13
C PRO A 171 -15.87 2.36 -13.39
N GLY A 172 -17.12 2.42 -12.92
CA GLY A 172 -17.98 3.59 -13.12
C GLY A 172 -17.55 4.85 -12.35
N PHE A 173 -16.68 4.72 -11.36
CA PHE A 173 -16.17 5.81 -10.54
C PHE A 173 -14.66 5.69 -10.29
N GLY A 174 -13.99 6.83 -10.26
CA GLY A 174 -12.60 6.98 -9.81
C GLY A 174 -12.54 7.91 -8.59
N LEU A 175 -11.71 7.59 -7.61
CA LEU A 175 -11.37 8.49 -6.52
C LEU A 175 -9.86 8.61 -6.47
N THR A 176 -9.33 9.81 -6.71
CA THR A 176 -7.91 10.05 -6.94
C THR A 176 -7.38 11.06 -5.95
N GLY A 177 -6.22 10.81 -5.37
CA GLY A 177 -5.52 11.84 -4.62
C GLY A 177 -4.24 11.38 -3.91
N PRO A 178 -3.49 12.33 -3.35
CA PRO A 178 -2.22 12.05 -2.68
C PRO A 178 -2.38 11.14 -1.46
N TYR A 179 -1.41 10.26 -1.21
CA TYR A 179 -1.36 9.34 -0.05
C TYR A 179 -1.67 10.06 1.27
N ALA A 180 -1.16 11.28 1.46
CA ALA A 180 -1.41 12.08 2.66
C ALA A 180 -2.92 12.35 2.90
N HIS A 181 -3.69 12.62 1.85
CA HIS A 181 -5.14 12.88 1.98
C HIS A 181 -5.95 11.60 2.16
N TRP A 182 -5.45 10.48 1.64
CA TRP A 182 -6.00 9.17 1.99
C TRP A 182 -5.78 8.85 3.48
N LYS A 183 -4.60 9.14 4.01
CA LYS A 183 -4.31 9.02 5.44
C LYS A 183 -5.23 9.91 6.28
N ASP A 184 -5.43 11.17 5.90
CA ASP A 184 -6.39 12.07 6.56
C ASP A 184 -7.80 11.46 6.62
N LEU A 185 -8.25 10.81 5.55
CA LEU A 185 -9.55 10.13 5.47
C LEU A 185 -9.62 8.92 6.40
N LEU A 186 -8.56 8.11 6.46
CA LEU A 186 -8.46 6.96 7.37
C LEU A 186 -8.32 7.37 8.85
N GLU A 187 -7.86 8.59 9.11
CA GLU A 187 -7.85 9.19 10.45
C GLU A 187 -9.20 9.85 10.82
N GLY A 188 -10.20 9.78 9.94
CA GLY A 188 -11.58 10.19 10.20
C GLY A 188 -12.01 11.51 9.55
N THR A 189 -11.26 12.02 8.58
CA THR A 189 -11.73 13.14 7.74
C THR A 189 -12.91 12.69 6.89
N ASP A 190 -13.95 13.52 6.84
CA ASP A 190 -15.17 13.25 6.08
C ASP A 190 -14.87 13.17 4.57
N VAL A 191 -15.30 12.08 3.93
CA VAL A 191 -15.01 11.82 2.51
C VAL A 191 -15.63 12.87 1.59
N MET A 192 -16.83 13.36 1.89
CA MET A 192 -17.51 14.36 1.08
C MET A 192 -16.79 15.71 1.21
N GLN A 193 -16.34 16.06 2.40
CA GLN A 193 -15.50 17.23 2.63
C GLN A 193 -14.19 17.15 1.85
N SER A 194 -13.51 16.00 1.84
CA SER A 194 -12.28 15.80 1.07
C SER A 194 -12.52 15.99 -0.44
N ILE A 195 -13.65 15.50 -0.96
CA ILE A 195 -14.06 15.70 -2.35
C ILE A 195 -14.36 17.18 -2.64
N PHE A 196 -15.19 17.83 -1.82
CA PHE A 196 -15.57 19.23 -2.03
C PHE A 196 -14.42 20.23 -1.83
N SER A 197 -13.40 19.84 -1.08
CA SER A 197 -12.20 20.65 -0.86
C SER A 197 -11.11 20.39 -1.90
N GLU A 198 -11.38 19.54 -2.91
CA GLU A 198 -10.44 19.15 -3.97
C GLU A 198 -9.19 18.42 -3.45
N ASN A 199 -9.25 17.86 -2.23
CA ASN A 199 -8.19 17.01 -1.67
C ASN A 199 -8.22 15.61 -2.27
N LEU A 200 -9.42 15.12 -2.59
CA LEU A 200 -9.65 13.90 -3.37
C LEU A 200 -10.51 14.26 -4.58
N GLU A 201 -10.07 13.91 -5.77
CA GLU A 201 -10.81 14.11 -7.01
C GLU A 201 -11.73 12.90 -7.26
N LEU A 202 -13.00 13.18 -7.53
CA LEU A 202 -13.98 12.16 -7.90
C LEU A 202 -14.22 12.21 -9.41
N ASP A 203 -13.84 11.15 -10.11
CA ASP A 203 -14.26 10.89 -11.50
C ASP A 203 -15.55 10.05 -11.52
N GLY A 204 -16.49 10.45 -12.38
CA GLY A 204 -17.82 9.84 -12.47
C GLY A 204 -18.98 10.81 -12.24
N SER A 205 -20.20 10.27 -12.27
CA SER A 205 -21.42 11.09 -12.19
C SER A 205 -21.75 11.47 -10.74
N THR A 206 -21.44 12.71 -10.34
CA THR A 206 -21.86 13.26 -9.04
C THR A 206 -23.37 13.22 -8.84
N THR A 207 -24.17 13.34 -9.91
CA THR A 207 -25.64 13.20 -9.85
C THR A 207 -26.07 11.79 -9.41
N THR A 208 -25.25 10.78 -9.72
CA THR A 208 -25.47 9.41 -9.28
C THR A 208 -25.09 9.20 -7.82
N ILE A 209 -24.07 9.89 -7.29
CA ILE A 209 -23.63 9.77 -5.89
C ILE A 209 -24.51 10.53 -4.91
N LEU A 210 -25.06 11.69 -5.29
CA LEU A 210 -25.83 12.54 -4.38
C LEU A 210 -26.99 11.84 -3.64
N PRO A 211 -27.80 10.97 -4.29
CA PRO A 211 -28.83 10.20 -3.60
C PRO A 211 -28.29 9.17 -2.59
N TYR A 212 -27.01 8.83 -2.67
CA TYR A 212 -26.30 7.84 -1.87
C TYR A 212 -25.26 8.48 -0.94
N ASN A 213 -25.48 9.73 -0.51
CA ASN A 213 -24.52 10.44 0.35
C ASN A 213 -24.24 9.68 1.67
N GLU A 214 -25.26 9.09 2.30
CA GLU A 214 -25.09 8.28 3.51
C GLU A 214 -24.21 7.04 3.24
N ALA A 215 -24.30 6.43 2.04
CA ALA A 215 -23.42 5.34 1.67
C ALA A 215 -21.99 5.81 1.43
N ALA A 216 -21.81 6.96 0.78
CA ALA A 216 -20.50 7.56 0.56
C ALA A 216 -19.82 7.86 1.91
N GLU A 217 -20.52 8.52 2.83
CA GLU A 217 -20.07 8.75 4.20
C GLU A 217 -19.65 7.44 4.87
N GLU A 218 -20.49 6.40 4.82
CA GLU A 218 -20.15 5.09 5.41
C GLU A 218 -18.99 4.35 4.72
N LEU A 219 -18.66 4.61 3.44
CA LEU A 219 -17.44 4.07 2.82
C LEU A 219 -16.20 4.62 3.54
N GLY A 220 -16.11 5.93 3.70
CA GLY A 220 -14.99 6.59 4.40
C GLY A 220 -14.95 6.23 5.88
N ASP A 221 -16.09 6.32 6.56
CA ASP A 221 -16.23 5.99 7.97
C ASP A 221 -15.85 4.53 8.28
N THR A 222 -16.21 3.59 7.40
CA THR A 222 -15.82 2.19 7.57
C THR A 222 -14.33 2.01 7.43
N ALA A 223 -13.70 2.68 6.47
CA ALA A 223 -12.25 2.64 6.28
C ALA A 223 -11.52 3.18 7.53
N ALA A 224 -12.01 4.30 8.09
CA ALA A 224 -11.45 4.91 9.31
C ALA A 224 -11.64 4.07 10.59
N ARG A 225 -12.61 3.14 10.61
CA ARG A 225 -12.84 2.22 11.74
C ARG A 225 -11.87 1.02 11.75
N ILE A 226 -11.12 0.79 10.66
CA ILE A 226 -10.07 -0.22 10.63
C ILE A 226 -8.90 0.32 11.44
N GLU A 227 -8.34 -0.48 12.35
CA GLU A 227 -7.09 -0.16 13.07
C GLU A 227 -5.91 -0.20 12.09
N SER A 228 -5.85 0.79 11.22
CA SER A 228 -4.91 0.87 10.11
C SER A 228 -3.54 1.26 10.64
N ARG A 229 -2.51 0.55 10.16
CA ARG A 229 -1.13 0.96 10.35
C ARG A 229 -0.62 1.58 9.06
N TYR A 230 0.18 2.63 9.16
CA TYR A 230 0.69 3.37 8.01
C TYR A 230 2.18 3.07 7.80
N LEU A 231 2.56 2.85 6.54
CA LEU A 231 3.96 2.66 6.16
C LEU A 231 4.73 3.98 6.14
N PHE A 232 4.01 5.07 5.88
CA PHE A 232 4.50 6.44 5.78
C PHE A 232 3.66 7.39 6.66
#